data_AF-G9ESB7-F1
#
_entry.id   AF-G9ESB7-F1
#
_cell.length_a   1.000
_cell.length_b   1.000
_cell.length_c   1.000
_cell.angle_alpha   90.00
_cell.angle_beta   90.00
_cell.angle_gamma   90.00
#
_symmetry.space_group_name_H-M   'P 1'
#
loop_
_entity.id
_entity.type
_entity.pdbx_description
1 polymer ?
#
loop_
_entity_poly.entity_id
_entity_poly.type
_entity_poly.pdbx_seq_one_letter_code
_entity_poly.pdbx_strand_id
1 'polypeptide(L)'
;MAEAAVSVSDSMHEMARIEKVVVPPHKDNTLTIPNAYNLQARASVDWSGPIEELTSRIAKAAHYKVRILGKVPAIPILISLTIKDQSLAEILRDIDYQAGIKASIHVYPNSQVVELRYAKIYS
;
A
#
# COMPACT_ATOMS: atom_id res chain seq x y z
N MET A 1 28.48 -13.69 25.71
CA MET A 1 27.66 -13.75 24.48
C MET A 1 26.15 -13.60 24.71
N ALA A 2 25.62 -13.65 25.94
CA ALA A 2 24.20 -13.37 26.20
C ALA A 2 23.87 -11.86 26.28
N GLU A 3 24.75 -11.03 26.86
CA GLU A 3 24.51 -9.59 27.07
C GLU A 3 24.42 -8.77 25.76
N ALA A 4 25.18 -9.16 24.72
CA ALA A 4 25.14 -8.47 23.42
C ALA A 4 23.83 -8.72 22.64
N ALA A 5 23.21 -9.88 22.82
CA ALA A 5 21.93 -10.19 22.18
C ALA A 5 20.76 -9.43 22.83
N VAL A 6 20.82 -9.24 24.16
CA VAL A 6 19.82 -8.46 24.92
C VAL A 6 19.91 -6.96 24.59
N SER A 7 21.11 -6.39 24.51
CA SER A 7 21.31 -4.97 24.24
C SER A 7 20.95 -4.55 22.81
N VAL A 8 21.13 -5.44 21.83
CA VAL A 8 20.61 -5.23 20.46
C VAL A 8 19.07 -5.27 20.43
N SER A 9 18.45 -6.18 21.19
CA SER A 9 16.99 -6.30 21.25
C SER A 9 16.32 -5.08 21.90
N ASP A 10 16.93 -4.53 22.96
CA ASP A 10 16.42 -3.33 23.64
C ASP A 10 16.51 -2.08 22.74
N SER A 11 17.60 -1.95 21.99
CA SER A 11 17.78 -0.87 21.01
C SER A 11 16.78 -0.95 19.86
N MET A 12 16.44 -2.17 19.39
CA MET A 12 15.41 -2.39 18.37
C MET A 12 14.00 -2.04 18.89
N HIS A 13 13.71 -2.34 20.16
CA HIS A 13 12.44 -1.97 20.79
C HIS A 13 12.32 -0.46 21.01
N GLU A 14 13.39 0.21 21.39
CA GLU A 14 13.41 1.66 21.53
C GLU A 14 13.30 2.34 20.17
N MET A 15 13.98 1.83 19.12
CA MET A 15 13.79 2.26 17.73
C MET A 15 12.34 2.13 17.27
N ALA A 16 11.71 0.97 17.50
CA ALA A 16 10.30 0.78 17.16
C ALA A 16 9.37 1.73 17.93
N ARG A 17 9.72 2.11 19.18
CA ARG A 17 8.96 3.06 19.99
C ARG A 17 9.11 4.49 19.49
N ILE A 18 10.32 4.93 19.13
CA ILE A 18 10.55 6.26 18.55
C ILE A 18 9.94 6.37 17.15
N GLU A 19 10.01 5.32 16.32
CA GLU A 19 9.38 5.31 14.99
C GLU A 19 7.87 5.52 15.11
N LYS A 20 7.22 4.90 16.11
CA LYS A 20 5.79 5.09 16.39
C LYS A 20 5.41 6.50 16.83
N VAL A 21 6.35 7.28 17.38
CA VAL A 21 6.14 8.65 17.88
C VAL A 21 6.52 9.70 16.83
N VAL A 22 7.49 9.39 15.97
CA VAL A 22 8.02 10.30 14.94
C VAL A 22 7.26 10.16 13.60
N VAL A 23 6.76 8.96 13.27
CA VAL A 23 5.90 8.74 12.10
C VAL A 23 4.47 9.05 12.53
N PRO A 24 3.83 10.14 12.06
CA PRO A 24 2.43 10.41 12.36
C PRO A 24 1.60 9.19 11.93
N PRO A 25 0.49 8.86 12.62
CA PRO A 25 -0.35 7.72 12.27
C PRO A 25 -0.63 7.81 10.77
N HIS A 26 -0.21 6.76 10.05
CA HIS A 26 -0.36 6.63 8.61
C HIS A 26 -1.72 7.19 8.21
N LYS A 27 -1.75 8.07 7.20
CA LYS A 27 -2.99 8.69 6.74
C LYS A 27 -4.04 7.60 6.56
N ASP A 28 -5.01 7.53 7.46
CA ASP A 28 -6.01 6.46 7.45
C ASP A 28 -6.69 6.42 6.06
N ASN A 29 -6.34 5.40 5.28
CA ASN A 29 -6.86 5.19 3.94
C ASN A 29 -7.96 4.11 3.94
N THR A 30 -8.44 3.71 5.12
CA THR A 30 -9.56 2.75 5.25
C THR A 30 -10.87 3.33 4.72
N LEU A 31 -11.04 4.66 4.77
CA LEU A 31 -12.19 5.35 4.19
C LEU A 31 -12.15 5.35 2.65
N THR A 32 -10.98 5.56 2.04
CA THR A 32 -10.81 5.55 0.58
C THR A 32 -10.67 4.15 0.01
N ILE A 33 -10.23 3.19 0.83
CA ILE A 33 -10.04 1.78 0.50
C ILE A 33 -10.78 0.96 1.57
N PRO A 34 -12.12 0.89 1.53
CA PRO A 34 -12.90 0.17 2.53
C PRO A 34 -12.71 -1.34 2.43
N ASN A 35 -13.04 -2.03 3.53
CA ASN A 35 -13.24 -3.47 3.48
C ASN A 35 -14.50 -3.75 2.64
N ALA A 36 -14.39 -4.66 1.67
CA ALA A 36 -15.51 -5.12 0.85
C ALA A 36 -15.40 -6.63 0.67
N TYR A 37 -16.53 -7.32 0.49
CA TYR A 37 -16.58 -8.79 0.39
C TYR A 37 -15.53 -9.36 -0.59
N ASN A 38 -15.48 -8.84 -1.82
CA ASN A 38 -14.53 -9.26 -2.85
C ASN A 38 -13.06 -8.91 -2.56
N LEU A 39 -12.80 -8.00 -1.61
CA LEU A 39 -11.46 -7.60 -1.18
C LEU A 39 -11.00 -8.32 0.10
N GLN A 40 -11.84 -9.17 0.67
CA GLN A 40 -11.47 -10.01 1.81
C GLN A 40 -10.65 -11.25 1.41
N ALA A 41 -10.64 -11.58 0.11
CA ALA A 41 -9.74 -12.60 -0.42
C ALA A 41 -8.30 -12.31 0.01
N ARG A 42 -7.53 -13.37 0.27
CA ARG A 42 -6.16 -13.26 0.80
C ARG A 42 -5.15 -13.62 -0.28
N ALA A 43 -4.03 -12.92 -0.27
CA ALA A 43 -2.93 -13.17 -1.19
C ALA A 43 -1.59 -12.97 -0.49
N SER A 44 -0.57 -13.64 -1.03
CA SER A 44 0.83 -13.35 -0.75
C SER A 44 1.41 -12.64 -1.96
N VAL A 45 2.18 -11.58 -1.73
CA VAL A 45 2.76 -10.75 -2.78
C VAL A 45 4.25 -10.62 -2.51
N ASP A 46 5.05 -10.91 -3.53
CA ASP A 46 6.45 -10.53 -3.59
C ASP A 46 6.63 -9.74 -4.89
N TRP A 47 6.75 -8.43 -4.77
CA TRP A 47 6.71 -7.51 -5.90
C TRP A 47 7.67 -6.35 -5.70
N SER A 48 8.42 -6.04 -6.76
CA SER A 48 9.19 -4.80 -6.88
C SER A 48 9.03 -4.27 -8.29
N GLY A 49 8.40 -3.11 -8.46
CA GLY A 49 8.11 -2.58 -9.80
C GLY A 49 7.09 -1.45 -9.81
N PRO A 50 6.59 -1.06 -11.00
CA PRO A 50 5.61 0.01 -11.13
C PRO A 50 4.30 -0.28 -10.39
N ILE A 51 3.74 0.76 -9.76
CA ILE A 51 2.48 0.68 -9.01
C ILE A 51 1.29 0.19 -9.86
N GLU A 52 1.19 0.64 -11.12
CA GLU A 52 0.08 0.32 -12.03
C GLU A 52 -0.14 -1.17 -12.21
N GLU A 53 0.96 -1.90 -12.39
CA GLU A 53 0.90 -3.31 -12.69
C GLU A 53 0.38 -4.10 -11.50
N LEU A 54 0.92 -3.85 -10.29
CA LEU A 54 0.46 -4.54 -9.09
C LEU A 54 -0.98 -4.14 -8.75
N THR A 55 -1.33 -2.85 -8.78
CA THR A 55 -2.71 -2.40 -8.54
C THR A 55 -3.67 -3.08 -9.52
N SER A 56 -3.29 -3.23 -10.79
CA SER A 56 -4.12 -3.91 -11.79
C SER A 56 -4.26 -5.41 -11.53
N ARG A 57 -3.20 -6.09 -11.09
CA ARG A 57 -3.26 -7.51 -10.72
C ARG A 57 -4.17 -7.74 -9.52
N ILE A 58 -4.07 -6.89 -8.50
CA ILE A 58 -4.91 -6.97 -7.29
C ILE A 58 -6.38 -6.68 -7.61
N ALA A 59 -6.66 -5.64 -8.39
CA ALA A 59 -8.03 -5.33 -8.82
C ALA A 59 -8.63 -6.48 -9.66
N LYS A 60 -7.85 -7.06 -10.57
CA LYS A 60 -8.28 -8.22 -11.37
C LYS A 60 -8.61 -9.43 -10.49
N ALA A 61 -7.77 -9.73 -9.50
CA ALA A 61 -8.01 -10.81 -8.53
C ALA A 61 -9.29 -10.59 -7.70
N ALA A 62 -9.64 -9.32 -7.43
CA ALA A 62 -10.87 -8.95 -6.74
C ALA A 62 -12.11 -8.88 -7.66
N HIS A 63 -11.96 -9.09 -8.97
CA HIS A 63 -13.00 -8.83 -9.99
C HIS A 63 -13.44 -7.36 -10.09
N TYR A 64 -12.49 -6.43 -9.91
CA TYR A 64 -12.71 -4.98 -10.06
C TYR A 64 -12.12 -4.50 -11.39
N LYS A 65 -12.74 -3.48 -11.96
CA LYS A 65 -12.17 -2.70 -13.06
C LYS A 65 -11.13 -1.73 -12.52
N VAL A 66 -10.09 -1.48 -13.28
CA VAL A 66 -9.07 -0.47 -12.96
C VAL A 66 -9.34 0.78 -13.76
N ARG A 67 -9.23 1.94 -13.13
CA ARG A 67 -9.26 3.24 -13.81
C ARG A 67 -8.09 4.09 -13.38
N ILE A 68 -7.30 4.56 -14.34
CA ILE A 68 -6.17 5.43 -14.10
C ILE A 68 -6.63 6.88 -14.33
N LEU A 69 -6.40 7.74 -13.35
CA LEU A 69 -6.73 9.16 -13.40
C LEU A 69 -5.46 10.01 -13.27
N GLY A 70 -5.44 11.12 -14.00
CA GLY A 70 -4.26 12.00 -14.08
C GLY A 70 -3.29 11.58 -15.18
N LYS A 71 -2.18 12.32 -15.29
CA LYS A 71 -1.13 12.03 -16.27
C LYS A 71 -0.11 11.09 -15.63
N VAL A 72 0.17 9.98 -16.30
CA VAL A 72 1.23 9.05 -15.87
C VAL A 72 2.57 9.83 -15.83
N PRO A 73 3.30 9.80 -14.71
CA PRO A 73 4.57 10.50 -14.60
C PRO A 73 5.61 9.90 -15.55
N ALA A 74 6.52 10.74 -16.05
CA ALA A 74 7.60 10.28 -16.94
C ALA A 74 8.53 9.28 -16.23
N ILE A 75 8.70 9.43 -14.91
CA ILE A 75 9.40 8.49 -14.06
C ILE A 75 8.32 7.66 -13.32
N PRO A 76 8.25 6.33 -13.54
CA PRO A 76 7.27 5.49 -12.88
C PRO A 76 7.36 5.54 -11.35
N ILE A 77 6.22 5.42 -10.67
CA ILE A 77 6.18 5.24 -9.22
C ILE A 77 6.47 3.77 -8.93
N LEU A 78 7.63 3.52 -8.33
CA LEU A 78 8.06 2.18 -7.92
C LEU A 78 7.64 1.91 -6.48
N ILE A 79 7.17 0.69 -6.26
CA ILE A 79 6.81 0.15 -4.95
C ILE A 79 7.49 -1.21 -4.76
N SER A 80 7.68 -1.62 -3.51
CA SER A 80 8.25 -2.92 -3.14
C SER A 80 7.51 -3.52 -1.95
N LEU A 81 6.86 -4.67 -2.15
CA LEU A 81 6.02 -5.33 -1.16
C LEU A 81 6.43 -6.80 -1.04
N THR A 82 6.67 -7.24 0.20
CA THR A 82 6.84 -8.66 0.55
C THR A 82 5.85 -8.97 1.66
N ILE A 83 4.68 -9.44 1.25
CA ILE A 83 3.51 -9.68 2.10
C ILE A 83 3.14 -11.16 2.01
N LYS A 84 2.78 -11.75 3.16
CA LYS A 84 2.28 -13.12 3.24
C LYS A 84 0.87 -13.12 3.79
N ASP A 85 -0.04 -13.76 3.05
CA ASP A 85 -1.42 -14.03 3.49
C ASP A 85 -2.11 -12.79 4.08
N GLN A 86 -2.34 -11.76 3.25
CA GLN A 86 -3.03 -10.54 3.66
C GLN A 86 -4.21 -10.27 2.74
N SER A 87 -5.23 -9.56 3.23
CA SER A 87 -6.41 -9.28 2.41
C SER A 87 -6.06 -8.35 1.25
N LEU A 88 -6.78 -8.47 0.13
CA LEU A 88 -6.58 -7.56 -1.01
C LEU A 88 -6.82 -6.10 -0.63
N ALA A 89 -7.75 -5.82 0.30
CA ALA A 89 -7.97 -4.48 0.82
C ALA A 89 -6.71 -3.92 1.50
N GLU A 90 -6.08 -4.70 2.39
CA GLU A 90 -4.86 -4.29 3.07
C GLU A 90 -3.70 -4.12 2.09
N ILE A 91 -3.54 -5.03 1.13
CA ILE A 91 -2.50 -4.91 0.09
C ILE A 91 -2.67 -3.60 -0.70
N LEU A 92 -3.91 -3.23 -1.07
CA LEU A 92 -4.18 -1.94 -1.73
C LEU A 92 -3.84 -0.74 -0.83
N ARG A 93 -4.07 -0.84 0.48
CA ARG A 93 -3.68 0.18 1.45
C ARG A 93 -2.16 0.32 1.54
N ASP A 94 -1.42 -0.78 1.60
CA ASP A 94 0.05 -0.79 1.60
C ASP A 94 0.61 -0.20 0.30
N ILE A 95 0.00 -0.49 -0.85
CA ILE A 95 0.36 0.14 -2.12
C ILE A 95 0.14 1.66 -2.08
N ASP A 96 -1.03 2.11 -1.62
CA ASP A 96 -1.37 3.53 -1.49
C ASP A 96 -0.39 4.26 -0.55
N TYR A 97 0.01 3.60 0.55
CA TYR A 97 1.01 4.14 1.46
C TYR A 97 2.37 4.33 0.80
N GLN A 98 2.88 3.33 0.07
CA GLN A 98 4.17 3.45 -0.61
C GLN A 98 4.15 4.47 -1.76
N ALA A 99 2.98 4.71 -2.37
CA ALA A 99 2.81 5.76 -3.37
C ALA A 99 2.99 7.17 -2.78
N GLY A 100 2.70 7.35 -1.49
CA GLY A 100 2.84 8.60 -0.76
C GLY A 100 2.04 9.73 -1.41
N ILE A 101 2.69 10.87 -1.66
CA ILE A 101 2.05 12.02 -2.31
C ILE A 101 1.98 11.93 -3.84
N LYS A 102 2.61 10.93 -4.46
CA LYS A 102 2.79 10.84 -5.91
C LYS A 102 1.56 10.24 -6.61
N ALA A 103 0.85 9.35 -5.93
CA ALA A 103 -0.42 8.80 -6.36
C ALA A 103 -1.29 8.42 -5.16
N SER A 104 -2.58 8.19 -5.40
CA SER A 104 -3.50 7.63 -4.41
C SER A 104 -4.41 6.59 -5.02
N ILE A 105 -4.84 5.61 -4.22
CA ILE A 105 -5.79 4.57 -4.59
C ILE A 105 -7.13 4.84 -3.92
N HIS A 106 -8.20 4.75 -4.71
CA HIS A 106 -9.57 4.80 -4.21
C HIS A 106 -10.31 3.55 -4.69
N VAL A 107 -11.10 2.97 -3.81
CA VAL A 107 -11.92 1.80 -4.12
C VAL A 107 -13.39 2.19 -4.00
N TYR A 108 -14.16 1.83 -5.02
CA TYR A 108 -15.60 2.01 -5.08
C TYR A 108 -16.26 0.62 -5.12
N PRO A 109 -16.63 0.04 -3.96
CA PRO A 109 -17.14 -1.33 -3.89
C PRO A 109 -18.43 -1.54 -4.69
N ASN A 110 -19.34 -0.57 -4.63
CA ASN A 110 -20.66 -0.66 -5.27
C ASN A 110 -20.57 -0.75 -6.81
N SER A 111 -19.59 -0.06 -7.41
CA SER A 111 -19.35 -0.08 -8.86
C SER A 111 -18.22 -1.03 -9.27
N GLN A 112 -17.60 -1.72 -8.31
CA GLN A 112 -16.44 -2.59 -8.50
C GLN A 112 -15.30 -1.91 -9.30
N VAL A 113 -14.93 -0.70 -8.88
CA VAL A 113 -13.83 0.08 -9.52
C VAL A 113 -12.73 0.35 -8.50
N VAL A 114 -11.48 0.09 -8.90
CA VAL A 114 -10.27 0.59 -8.24
C VAL A 114 -9.70 1.71 -9.10
N GLU A 115 -9.59 2.91 -8.54
CA GLU A 115 -9.00 4.06 -9.20
C GLU A 115 -7.57 4.30 -8.69
N LEU A 116 -6.61 4.38 -9.60
CA LEU A 116 -5.26 4.87 -9.34
C LEU A 116 -5.15 6.31 -9.83
N ARG A 117 -4.88 7.24 -8.94
CA ARG A 117 -4.90 8.68 -9.22
C ARG A 117 -3.51 9.28 -9.07
N TYR A 118 -2.89 9.72 -10.16
CA TYR A 118 -1.61 10.41 -10.14
C TYR A 118 -1.77 11.86 -9.67
N ALA A 119 -0.85 12.31 -8.81
CA ALA A 119 -0.84 13.68 -8.34
C ALA A 119 -0.34 14.65 -9.43
N LYS A 120 -0.93 15.84 -9.48
CA LYS A 120 -0.40 16.96 -10.28
C LYS A 120 0.74 17.64 -9.52
N ILE A 121 1.90 16.98 -9.46
CA ILE A 121 3.10 17.52 -8.80
C ILE A 121 4.07 18.23 -9.77
N TYR A 122 3.86 18.09 -11.07
CA TYR A 122 4.59 18.82 -12.11
C TYR A 122 3.56 19.56 -12.97
N SER A 123 3.42 20.87 -12.77
CA SER A 123 2.65 21.78 -13.61
C SER A 123 3.53 22.95 -14.01
#